data_AF-A0A8I1HWA9-F1
#
_entry.id   AF-A0A8I1HWA9-F1
#
_cell.length_a   1.000
_cell.length_b   1.000
_cell.length_c   1.000
_cell.angle_alpha   90.00
_cell.angle_beta   90.00
_cell.angle_gamma   90.00
#
_symmetry.space_group_name_H-M   'P 1'
#
loop_
_entity.id
_entity.type
_entity.pdbx_description
1 polymer ?
#
loop_
_entity_poly.entity_id
_entity_poly.type
_entity_poly.pdbx_seq_one_letter_code
_entity_poly.pdbx_strand_id
1 'polypeptide(L)'
;MDNSRSMPRRGWTLLTAILATVAVIAALLTVPWGKAGAADAKPTDFEPNDTFGMEEAKDNSQGTDKTWDGLVWAGTPSPKTTAANANNDNNVGWAWCIEPAYGVPYETDWVYKQGNAEKLTFKSPQYRDAAIILAQKMQSAIANEDYKAASTYRTYLIPFVARGETSGARAAATITGEDPKYTNARNELNFPQYDGTEEEFEKLTGYRFVKGQPYGKRLKLEKIPGATIPKQPSDLFITVVRASKPKGSFDDRDSQTVMPVDQPGLPNENGGSGSNPST
;
A
#
# COMPACT_ATOMS: atom_id res chain seq x y z
N MET A 1 -28.85 41.39 -35.05
CA MET A 1 -28.17 40.10 -35.24
C MET A 1 -27.54 39.74 -33.91
N ASP A 2 -28.24 38.97 -33.08
CA ASP A 2 -27.68 38.44 -31.83
C ASP A 2 -27.82 36.92 -31.86
N ASN A 3 -26.70 36.24 -32.10
CA ASN A 3 -26.60 34.78 -32.03
C ASN A 3 -25.95 34.41 -30.70
N SER A 4 -26.75 34.40 -29.63
CA SER A 4 -26.39 33.74 -28.37
C SER A 4 -26.48 32.22 -28.57
N ARG A 5 -25.35 31.57 -28.83
CA ARG A 5 -25.24 30.11 -28.80
C ARG A 5 -25.17 29.64 -27.35
N SER A 6 -26.30 29.23 -26.78
CA SER A 6 -26.33 28.52 -25.49
C SER A 6 -25.67 27.15 -25.64
N MET A 7 -24.68 26.85 -24.80
CA MET A 7 -24.10 25.51 -24.71
C MET A 7 -25.11 24.50 -24.15
N PRO A 8 -25.16 23.26 -24.66
CA PRO A 8 -26.11 22.24 -24.22
C PRO A 8 -25.79 21.76 -22.79
N ARG A 9 -26.84 21.56 -21.97
CA ARG A 9 -26.79 21.20 -20.54
C ARG A 9 -25.92 19.98 -20.19
N ARG A 10 -25.63 19.08 -21.14
CA ARG A 10 -24.71 17.94 -20.96
C ARG A 10 -23.23 18.34 -20.87
N GLY A 11 -22.84 19.46 -21.48
CA GLY A 11 -21.48 19.99 -21.40
C GLY A 11 -21.15 20.54 -20.01
N TRP A 12 -22.16 21.06 -19.31
CA TRP A 12 -22.01 21.51 -17.92
C TRP A 12 -21.70 20.34 -17.00
N THR A 13 -22.49 19.25 -17.04
CA THR A 13 -22.30 18.10 -16.15
C THR A 13 -20.93 17.43 -16.32
N LEU A 14 -20.40 17.38 -17.56
CA LEU A 14 -19.06 16.86 -17.83
C LEU A 14 -17.96 17.79 -17.30
N LEU A 15 -18.13 19.11 -17.45
CA LEU A 15 -17.17 20.10 -16.94
C LEU A 15 -17.16 20.12 -15.40
N THR A 16 -18.32 20.02 -14.74
CA THR A 16 -18.39 19.98 -13.28
C THR A 16 -17.80 18.69 -12.71
N ALA A 17 -17.99 17.55 -13.38
CA ALA A 17 -17.36 16.28 -12.96
C ALA A 17 -15.83 16.31 -13.10
N ILE A 18 -15.32 16.91 -14.18
CA ILE A 18 -13.88 17.10 -14.38
C ILE A 18 -13.31 18.10 -13.36
N LEU A 19 -13.99 19.23 -13.11
CA LEU A 19 -13.57 20.22 -12.10
C LEU A 19 -13.63 19.69 -10.67
N ALA A 20 -14.65 18.89 -10.32
CA ALA A 20 -14.73 18.24 -9.01
C ALA A 20 -13.60 17.20 -8.83
N THR A 21 -13.24 16.46 -9.88
CA THR A 21 -12.10 15.52 -9.84
C THR A 21 -10.76 16.25 -9.70
N VAL A 22 -10.58 17.38 -10.39
CA VAL A 22 -9.37 18.23 -10.27
C VAL A 22 -9.31 18.91 -8.89
N ALA A 23 -10.45 19.29 -8.32
CA ALA A 23 -10.51 19.87 -6.98
C ALA A 23 -10.12 18.86 -5.88
N VAL A 24 -10.44 17.57 -6.03
CA VAL A 24 -9.97 16.53 -5.09
C VAL A 24 -8.46 16.33 -5.19
N ILE A 25 -7.86 16.46 -6.38
CA ILE A 25 -6.40 16.43 -6.55
C ILE A 25 -5.76 17.72 -6.01
N ALA A 26 -6.40 18.88 -6.18
CA ALA A 26 -5.91 20.15 -5.64
C ALA A 26 -6.07 20.26 -4.11
N ALA A 27 -7.07 19.61 -3.52
CA ALA A 27 -7.24 19.55 -2.07
C ALA A 27 -6.09 18.81 -1.39
N LEU A 28 -5.57 17.73 -2.00
CA LEU A 28 -4.36 17.04 -1.54
C LEU A 28 -3.08 17.91 -1.70
N LEU A 29 -3.10 18.89 -2.59
CA LEU A 29 -2.00 19.85 -2.81
C LEU A 29 -2.09 21.10 -1.93
N THR A 30 -3.21 21.34 -1.23
CA THR A 30 -3.44 22.57 -0.44
C THR A 30 -3.43 22.35 1.07
N VAL A 31 -3.29 21.11 1.54
CA VAL A 31 -2.82 20.86 2.92
C VAL A 31 -1.45 21.52 3.03
N PRO A 32 -1.19 22.41 4.01
CA PRO A 32 0.11 23.04 4.12
C PRO A 32 1.17 21.97 4.37
N TRP A 33 1.88 21.60 3.29
CA TRP A 33 3.00 20.66 3.28
C TRP A 33 4.21 21.15 4.11
N GLY A 34 4.09 22.31 4.76
CA GLY A 34 5.04 22.86 5.71
C GLY A 34 4.93 22.24 7.11
N LYS A 35 4.93 20.91 7.22
CA LYS A 35 5.38 20.26 8.46
C LYS A 35 6.76 19.65 8.19
N ALA A 36 7.73 20.05 8.99
CA ALA A 36 9.13 19.62 8.97
C ALA A 36 9.35 18.12 9.27
N GLY A 37 8.36 17.25 8.99
CA GLY A 37 8.39 15.83 9.32
C GLY A 37 9.17 15.01 8.31
N ALA A 38 8.79 15.00 7.03
CA ALA A 38 9.35 14.07 6.06
C ALA A 38 10.82 14.35 5.67
N ALA A 39 11.23 15.62 5.63
CA ALA A 39 12.59 16.04 5.29
C ALA A 39 13.65 15.51 6.27
N ASP A 40 13.34 15.54 7.56
CA ASP A 40 14.24 15.10 8.63
C ASP A 40 13.92 13.68 9.13
N ALA A 41 12.78 13.11 8.74
CA ALA A 41 12.37 11.77 9.12
C ALA A 41 13.31 10.69 8.56
N LYS A 42 13.62 9.75 9.43
CA LYS A 42 14.24 8.48 9.09
C LYS A 42 13.18 7.39 9.06
N PRO A 43 13.37 6.34 8.25
CA PRO A 43 12.50 5.16 8.28
C PRO A 43 12.34 4.59 9.68
N THR A 44 13.38 4.61 10.49
CA THR A 44 13.37 4.06 11.86
C THR A 44 12.57 4.89 12.86
N ASP A 45 12.11 6.09 12.48
CA ASP A 45 11.37 6.99 13.36
C ASP A 45 9.88 6.59 13.48
N PHE A 46 9.44 5.56 12.76
CA PHE A 46 8.07 5.05 12.91
C PHE A 46 7.88 4.48 14.32
N GLU A 47 6.72 4.74 14.92
CA GLU A 47 6.31 4.14 16.18
C GLU A 47 5.61 2.80 15.90
N PRO A 48 6.11 1.66 16.40
CA PRO A 48 5.42 0.38 16.31
C PRO A 48 3.99 0.50 16.84
N ASN A 49 3.02 0.14 16.01
CA ASN A 49 1.62 0.29 16.37
C ASN A 49 1.08 -1.02 16.93
N ASP A 50 0.79 -1.04 18.23
CA ASP A 50 0.29 -2.25 18.88
C ASP A 50 -1.24 -2.36 18.85
N THR A 51 -1.99 -1.28 18.59
CA THR A 51 -3.44 -1.21 18.86
C THR A 51 -4.32 -1.01 17.62
N PHE A 52 -3.74 -0.87 16.43
CA PHE A 52 -4.50 -0.56 15.20
C PHE A 52 -5.37 -1.72 14.73
N GLY A 53 -4.79 -2.93 14.64
CA GLY A 53 -5.54 -4.14 14.31
C GLY A 53 -6.18 -4.79 15.53
N MET A 54 -7.06 -5.76 15.29
CA MET A 54 -7.76 -6.49 16.35
C MET A 54 -6.80 -7.27 17.26
N GLU A 55 -6.87 -7.07 18.59
CA GLU A 55 -6.02 -7.77 19.56
C GLU A 55 -6.15 -9.30 19.46
N GLU A 56 -7.36 -9.83 19.26
CA GLU A 56 -7.60 -11.27 19.14
C GLU A 56 -6.96 -11.87 17.88
N ALA A 57 -6.65 -11.04 16.88
CA ALA A 57 -5.97 -11.49 15.68
C ALA A 57 -4.48 -11.78 15.92
N LYS A 58 -3.86 -11.20 16.96
CA LYS A 58 -2.48 -11.55 17.36
C LYS A 58 -2.39 -12.98 17.86
N ASP A 59 -3.47 -13.47 18.46
CA ASP A 59 -3.52 -14.79 19.08
C ASP A 59 -3.73 -15.93 18.09
N ASN A 60 -4.11 -15.63 16.84
CA ASN A 60 -4.33 -16.64 15.81
C ASN A 60 -3.02 -17.09 15.15
N SER A 61 -3.02 -18.23 14.46
CA SER A 61 -1.81 -18.82 13.88
C SER A 61 -1.21 -18.04 12.70
N GLN A 62 -1.84 -16.96 12.24
CA GLN A 62 -1.35 -16.13 11.14
C GLN A 62 -1.05 -14.68 11.55
N GLY A 63 -1.49 -14.23 12.73
CA GLY A 63 -1.33 -12.85 13.15
C GLY A 63 -2.07 -11.87 12.24
N THR A 64 -3.13 -12.29 11.54
CA THR A 64 -3.78 -11.48 10.48
C THR A 64 -5.11 -10.93 10.96
N ASP A 65 -5.29 -9.62 10.83
CA ASP A 65 -6.59 -8.96 10.97
C ASP A 65 -7.32 -9.05 9.63
N LYS A 66 -8.48 -9.70 9.61
CA LYS A 66 -9.28 -9.90 8.39
C LYS A 66 -10.19 -8.72 8.05
N THR A 67 -10.35 -7.78 8.97
CA THR A 67 -11.10 -6.54 8.74
C THR A 67 -10.34 -5.65 7.77
N TRP A 68 -9.01 -5.69 7.83
CA TRP A 68 -8.09 -4.91 7.04
C TRP A 68 -7.28 -5.81 6.10
N ASP A 69 -7.60 -5.81 4.81
CA ASP A 69 -7.01 -6.74 3.83
C ASP A 69 -5.47 -6.64 3.72
N GLY A 70 -4.78 -7.63 4.31
CA GLY A 70 -3.33 -7.75 4.33
C GLY A 70 -2.65 -7.07 5.52
N LEU A 71 -3.40 -6.69 6.56
CA LEU A 71 -2.85 -6.23 7.83
C LEU A 71 -2.41 -7.43 8.69
N VAL A 72 -1.16 -7.41 9.12
CA VAL A 72 -0.54 -8.49 9.88
C VAL A 72 0.22 -7.98 11.09
N TRP A 73 0.33 -8.84 12.10
CA TRP A 73 1.15 -8.63 13.27
C TRP A 73 2.59 -8.99 12.97
N ALA A 74 3.46 -7.98 12.97
CA ALA A 74 4.91 -8.08 12.86
C ALA A 74 5.60 -7.62 14.17
N GLY A 75 4.85 -7.57 15.27
CA GLY A 75 5.36 -7.35 16.63
C GLY A 75 5.74 -8.67 17.32
N THR A 76 6.04 -8.58 18.61
CA THR A 76 6.38 -9.75 19.41
C THR A 76 5.16 -10.69 19.46
N PRO A 77 5.32 -11.98 19.08
CA PRO A 77 4.21 -12.92 19.01
C PRO A 77 3.60 -13.21 20.38
N SER A 78 2.27 -13.25 20.45
CA SER A 78 1.49 -13.60 21.65
C SER A 78 0.17 -14.28 21.26
N PRO A 79 -0.24 -15.39 21.94
CA PRO A 79 0.58 -16.22 22.80
C PRO A 79 1.56 -17.07 21.96
N LYS A 80 2.71 -17.41 22.53
CA LYS A 80 3.78 -18.14 21.82
C LYS A 80 3.36 -19.52 21.31
N THR A 81 2.30 -20.11 21.86
CA THR A 81 1.82 -21.45 21.52
C THR A 81 1.14 -21.52 20.15
N THR A 82 0.45 -20.44 19.73
CA THR A 82 -0.23 -20.36 18.43
C THR A 82 0.66 -19.78 17.34
N ALA A 83 1.67 -19.00 17.74
CA ALA A 83 2.66 -18.36 16.87
C ALA A 83 4.00 -19.12 16.82
N ALA A 84 3.97 -20.46 16.79
CA ALA A 84 5.15 -21.30 17.00
C ALA A 84 6.33 -21.06 16.04
N ASN A 85 6.06 -20.54 14.84
CA ASN A 85 7.10 -20.22 13.86
C ASN A 85 7.57 -18.76 13.96
N ALA A 86 6.80 -17.87 14.58
CA ALA A 86 7.09 -16.44 14.63
C ALA A 86 8.31 -16.13 15.50
N ASN A 87 9.13 -15.18 15.07
CA ASN A 87 10.30 -14.77 15.84
C ASN A 87 9.92 -13.85 17.02
N ASN A 88 10.44 -14.13 18.22
CA ASN A 88 10.20 -13.34 19.43
C ASN A 88 10.86 -11.94 19.40
N ASP A 89 11.87 -11.74 18.55
CA ASP A 89 12.58 -10.47 18.41
C ASP A 89 11.88 -9.49 17.44
N ASN A 90 10.72 -9.88 16.90
CA ASN A 90 9.88 -9.02 16.08
C ASN A 90 9.36 -7.82 16.91
N ASN A 91 9.46 -6.61 16.36
CA ASN A 91 9.05 -5.39 17.06
C ASN A 91 8.51 -4.28 16.13
N VAL A 92 7.89 -4.64 15.01
CA VAL A 92 7.29 -3.67 14.07
C VAL A 92 5.85 -3.29 14.45
N GLY A 93 5.14 -4.15 15.20
CA GLY A 93 3.71 -3.97 15.50
C GLY A 93 2.83 -4.37 14.31
N TRP A 94 1.64 -3.78 14.19
CA TRP A 94 0.76 -3.92 13.05
C TRP A 94 1.37 -3.29 11.79
N ALA A 95 1.33 -4.03 10.68
CA ALA A 95 1.89 -3.59 9.42
C ALA A 95 1.17 -4.24 8.22
N TRP A 96 1.24 -3.59 7.08
CA TRP A 96 0.65 -4.07 5.84
C TRP A 96 1.64 -4.93 5.05
N CYS A 97 1.20 -6.13 4.68
CA CYS A 97 1.94 -6.95 3.74
C CYS A 97 1.97 -6.29 2.35
N ILE A 98 3.12 -6.15 1.69
CA ILE A 98 3.20 -5.70 0.28
C ILE A 98 3.70 -6.77 -0.70
N GLU A 99 3.93 -7.99 -0.21
CA GLU A 99 4.32 -9.17 -0.97
C GLU A 99 3.27 -10.30 -0.87
N PRO A 100 2.05 -10.17 -1.42
CA PRO A 100 0.97 -11.15 -1.27
C PRO A 100 1.30 -12.58 -1.73
N ALA A 101 2.44 -12.83 -2.36
CA ALA A 101 2.92 -14.17 -2.72
C ALA A 101 3.74 -14.86 -1.62
N TYR A 102 4.13 -14.15 -0.55
CA TYR A 102 4.99 -14.66 0.51
C TYR A 102 4.23 -14.85 1.83
N GLY A 103 4.78 -15.71 2.69
CA GLY A 103 4.21 -16.01 4.00
C GLY A 103 4.33 -14.81 4.95
N VAL A 104 3.32 -14.65 5.79
CA VAL A 104 3.25 -13.56 6.79
C VAL A 104 4.31 -13.74 7.89
N PRO A 105 4.59 -12.72 8.72
CA PRO A 105 5.59 -12.82 9.79
C PRO A 105 5.42 -14.02 10.73
N TYR A 106 4.19 -14.49 10.95
CA TYR A 106 3.90 -15.66 11.78
C TYR A 106 4.26 -17.02 11.14
N GLU A 107 4.56 -17.05 9.85
CA GLU A 107 4.91 -18.27 9.11
C GLU A 107 6.42 -18.48 8.99
N THR A 108 7.23 -17.65 9.63
CA THR A 108 8.69 -17.68 9.53
C THR A 108 9.38 -17.24 10.82
N ASP A 109 10.56 -17.81 11.07
CA ASP A 109 11.44 -17.44 12.17
C ASP A 109 12.35 -16.25 11.84
N TRP A 110 12.11 -15.54 10.73
CA TRP A 110 12.90 -14.37 10.35
C TRP A 110 12.48 -13.13 11.15
N VAL A 111 13.43 -12.24 11.38
CA VAL A 111 13.25 -11.11 12.31
C VAL A 111 12.79 -9.86 11.56
N TYR A 112 11.62 -9.35 11.91
CA TYR A 112 11.10 -8.04 11.52
C TYR A 112 11.43 -7.03 12.61
N LYS A 113 12.49 -6.26 12.40
CA LYS A 113 12.99 -5.29 13.39
C LYS A 113 12.78 -3.85 12.92
N GLN A 114 12.21 -3.01 13.76
CA GLN A 114 12.07 -1.56 13.54
C GLN A 114 13.41 -0.92 13.15
N GLY A 115 14.51 -1.31 13.81
CA GLY A 115 15.85 -0.82 13.50
C GLY A 115 16.37 -1.18 12.10
N ASN A 116 15.69 -2.07 11.37
CA ASN A 116 16.00 -2.44 9.99
C ASN A 116 15.09 -1.73 8.97
N ALA A 117 14.29 -0.75 9.40
CA ALA A 117 13.44 0.02 8.51
C ALA A 117 14.26 0.77 7.45
N GLU A 118 13.74 0.82 6.23
CA GLU A 118 14.37 1.49 5.10
C GLU A 118 13.39 2.37 4.33
N LYS A 119 13.94 3.36 3.61
CA LYS A 119 13.19 4.07 2.56
C LYS A 119 13.04 3.08 1.41
N LEU A 120 11.80 2.84 0.98
CA LEU A 120 11.55 1.95 -0.14
C LEU A 120 12.32 2.40 -1.39
N THR A 121 13.16 1.51 -1.92
CA THR A 121 13.83 1.72 -3.20
C THR A 121 12.93 1.21 -4.33
N PHE A 122 12.61 2.08 -5.28
CA PHE A 122 11.74 1.74 -6.41
C PHE A 122 12.52 1.03 -7.53
N LYS A 123 11.90 0.00 -8.14
CA LYS A 123 12.43 -0.70 -9.33
C LYS A 123 12.70 0.26 -10.50
N SER A 124 11.90 1.31 -10.62
CA SER A 124 12.13 2.39 -11.58
C SER A 124 11.78 3.74 -10.92
N PRO A 125 12.68 4.74 -10.96
CA PRO A 125 12.44 6.05 -10.35
C PRO A 125 11.15 6.73 -10.83
N GLN A 126 10.73 6.46 -12.06
CA GLN A 126 9.51 7.02 -12.65
C GLN A 126 8.23 6.62 -11.90
N TYR A 127 8.25 5.50 -11.15
CA TYR A 127 7.10 5.00 -10.40
C TYR A 127 6.88 5.70 -9.07
N ARG A 128 7.89 6.44 -8.58
CA ARG A 128 7.89 7.01 -7.24
C ARG A 128 6.64 7.84 -6.96
N ASP A 129 6.33 8.79 -7.84
CA ASP A 129 5.24 9.74 -7.59
C ASP A 129 3.88 9.05 -7.55
N ALA A 130 3.63 8.09 -8.45
CA ALA A 130 2.40 7.28 -8.45
C ALA A 130 2.29 6.44 -7.17
N ALA A 131 3.38 5.80 -6.75
CA ALA A 131 3.40 4.99 -5.52
C ALA A 131 3.17 5.83 -4.26
N ILE A 132 3.76 7.02 -4.17
CA ILE A 132 3.55 7.94 -3.06
C ILE A 132 2.09 8.41 -3.00
N ILE A 133 1.49 8.77 -4.14
CA ILE A 133 0.07 9.14 -4.22
C ILE A 133 -0.82 8.00 -3.70
N LEU A 134 -0.56 6.75 -4.11
CA LEU A 134 -1.32 5.60 -3.65
C LEU A 134 -1.13 5.33 -2.16
N ALA A 135 0.09 5.46 -1.64
CA ALA A 135 0.36 5.30 -0.22
C ALA A 135 -0.33 6.38 0.63
N GLN A 136 -0.35 7.63 0.18
CA GLN A 136 -1.11 8.71 0.81
C GLN A 136 -2.61 8.39 0.81
N LYS A 137 -3.18 7.99 -0.34
CA LYS A 137 -4.59 7.60 -0.42
C LYS A 137 -4.96 6.44 0.48
N MET A 138 -4.07 5.45 0.60
CA MET A 138 -4.22 4.35 1.54
C MET A 138 -4.26 4.86 2.99
N GLN A 139 -3.36 5.78 3.36
CA GLN A 139 -3.37 6.42 4.68
C GLN A 139 -4.66 7.23 4.93
N SER A 140 -5.16 7.97 3.94
CA SER A 140 -6.45 8.66 4.03
C SER A 140 -7.60 7.68 4.25
N ALA A 141 -7.63 6.56 3.51
CA ALA A 141 -8.67 5.55 3.64
C ALA A 141 -8.65 4.87 5.02
N ILE A 142 -7.45 4.56 5.52
CA ILE A 142 -7.24 4.03 6.88
C ILE A 142 -7.78 5.02 7.93
N ALA A 143 -7.42 6.30 7.83
CA ALA A 143 -7.88 7.33 8.76
C ALA A 143 -9.41 7.54 8.76
N ASN A 144 -10.07 7.20 7.65
CA ASN A 144 -11.52 7.27 7.49
C ASN A 144 -12.25 5.94 7.76
N GLU A 145 -11.54 4.90 8.22
CA GLU A 145 -12.07 3.55 8.40
C GLU A 145 -12.72 2.97 7.12
N ASP A 146 -12.24 3.41 5.94
CA ASP A 146 -12.70 2.91 4.65
C ASP A 146 -11.88 1.68 4.25
N TYR A 147 -12.29 0.54 4.78
CA TYR A 147 -11.65 -0.77 4.59
C TYR A 147 -11.48 -1.12 3.10
N LYS A 148 -12.50 -0.86 2.29
CA LYS A 148 -12.49 -1.16 0.85
C LYS A 148 -11.52 -0.25 0.11
N ALA A 149 -11.56 1.06 0.35
CA ALA A 149 -10.62 1.98 -0.28
C ALA A 149 -9.17 1.67 0.14
N ALA A 150 -8.93 1.31 1.41
CA ALA A 150 -7.61 0.91 1.89
C ALA A 150 -7.11 -0.36 1.17
N SER A 151 -7.95 -1.40 1.04
CA SER A 151 -7.62 -2.60 0.26
C SER A 151 -7.35 -2.26 -1.21
N THR A 152 -8.18 -1.41 -1.83
CA THR A 152 -8.01 -0.98 -3.22
C THR A 152 -6.69 -0.26 -3.44
N TYR A 153 -6.35 0.75 -2.62
CA TYR A 153 -5.11 1.52 -2.78
C TYR A 153 -3.87 0.71 -2.43
N ARG A 154 -3.95 -0.22 -1.46
CA ARG A 154 -2.90 -1.21 -1.23
C ARG A 154 -2.68 -2.11 -2.44
N THR A 155 -3.76 -2.62 -3.04
CA THR A 155 -3.69 -3.47 -4.23
C THR A 155 -3.07 -2.72 -5.41
N TYR A 156 -3.44 -1.46 -5.63
CA TYR A 156 -2.81 -0.59 -6.64
C TYR A 156 -1.34 -0.28 -6.37
N LEU A 157 -0.93 -0.22 -5.10
CA LEU A 157 0.45 0.07 -4.73
C LEU A 157 1.40 -1.09 -5.08
N ILE A 158 0.95 -2.33 -4.87
CA ILE A 158 1.77 -3.55 -5.00
C ILE A 158 2.53 -3.68 -6.34
N PRO A 159 1.93 -3.44 -7.53
CA PRO A 159 2.64 -3.45 -8.81
C PRO A 159 3.88 -2.55 -8.88
N PHE A 160 3.92 -1.46 -8.11
CA PHE A 160 5.04 -0.52 -8.08
C PHE A 160 6.11 -0.88 -7.05
N VAL A 161 5.73 -1.52 -5.95
CA VAL A 161 6.58 -1.64 -4.74
C VAL A 161 7.05 -3.06 -4.42
N ALA A 162 6.30 -4.08 -4.86
CA ALA A 162 6.66 -5.46 -4.57
C ALA A 162 7.97 -5.85 -5.26
N ARG A 163 8.84 -6.56 -4.53
CA ARG A 163 10.04 -7.20 -5.07
C ARG A 163 9.67 -8.42 -5.88
N GLY A 164 8.82 -9.29 -5.32
CA GLY A 164 8.43 -10.55 -5.93
C GLY A 164 7.61 -10.34 -7.19
N GLU A 165 7.98 -11.01 -8.28
CA GLU A 165 7.21 -10.95 -9.53
C GLU A 165 5.79 -11.50 -9.34
N THR A 166 5.64 -12.62 -8.61
CA THR A 166 4.34 -13.21 -8.29
C THR A 166 3.47 -12.27 -7.44
N SER A 167 4.06 -11.48 -6.54
CA SER A 167 3.34 -10.49 -5.74
C SER A 167 2.71 -9.41 -6.62
N GLY A 168 3.50 -8.83 -7.53
CA GLY A 168 3.02 -7.89 -8.52
C GLY A 168 1.97 -8.52 -9.45
N ALA A 169 2.20 -9.77 -9.87
CA ALA A 169 1.32 -10.55 -10.73
C ALA A 169 -0.08 -10.72 -10.15
N ARG A 170 -0.16 -11.11 -8.87
CA ARG A 170 -1.42 -11.28 -8.14
C ARG A 170 -2.23 -9.99 -8.10
N ALA A 171 -1.57 -8.87 -7.81
CA ALA A 171 -2.22 -7.56 -7.80
C ALA A 171 -2.68 -7.17 -9.21
N ALA A 172 -1.82 -7.29 -10.22
CA ALA A 172 -2.16 -6.97 -11.60
C ALA A 172 -3.37 -7.77 -12.11
N ALA A 173 -3.39 -9.09 -11.92
CA ALA A 173 -4.49 -9.95 -12.34
C ALA A 173 -5.81 -9.66 -11.60
N THR A 174 -5.73 -9.09 -10.40
CA THR A 174 -6.91 -8.59 -9.66
C THR A 174 -7.38 -7.25 -10.22
N ILE A 175 -6.46 -6.32 -10.47
CA ILE A 175 -6.78 -4.97 -10.97
C ILE A 175 -7.40 -5.01 -12.37
N THR A 176 -6.85 -5.83 -13.26
CA THR A 176 -7.37 -6.04 -14.63
C THR A 176 -8.63 -6.89 -14.65
N GLY A 177 -8.93 -7.61 -13.56
CA GLY A 177 -10.02 -8.58 -13.47
C GLY A 177 -9.81 -9.85 -14.30
N GLU A 178 -8.64 -10.05 -14.91
CA GLU A 178 -8.37 -11.22 -15.77
C GLU A 178 -8.28 -12.53 -14.97
N ASP A 179 -7.64 -12.52 -13.80
CA ASP A 179 -7.55 -13.67 -12.91
C ASP A 179 -7.31 -13.24 -11.43
N PRO A 180 -8.35 -12.79 -10.71
CA PRO A 180 -8.22 -12.34 -9.32
C PRO A 180 -7.71 -13.41 -8.33
N LYS A 181 -7.67 -14.68 -8.77
CA LYS A 181 -7.22 -15.84 -7.98
C LYS A 181 -5.85 -16.35 -8.42
N TYR A 182 -5.16 -15.62 -9.31
CA TYR A 182 -3.90 -16.03 -9.93
C TYR A 182 -2.93 -16.61 -8.91
N THR A 183 -2.49 -17.86 -9.14
CA THR A 183 -1.54 -18.62 -8.29
C THR A 183 -1.95 -18.84 -6.83
N ASN A 184 -3.19 -18.55 -6.45
CA ASN A 184 -3.69 -18.81 -5.11
C ASN A 184 -4.00 -20.30 -4.95
N ALA A 185 -3.21 -21.01 -4.14
CA ALA A 185 -3.35 -22.46 -3.95
C ALA A 185 -4.71 -22.88 -3.34
N ARG A 186 -5.40 -21.97 -2.66
CA ARG A 186 -6.73 -22.21 -2.05
C ARG A 186 -7.88 -21.88 -3.01
N ASN A 187 -7.59 -21.40 -4.21
CA ASN A 187 -8.59 -20.94 -5.18
C ASN A 187 -9.51 -19.82 -4.62
N GLU A 188 -8.97 -19.00 -3.72
CA GLU A 188 -9.59 -17.83 -3.11
C GLU A 188 -9.15 -16.55 -3.83
N LEU A 189 -9.89 -15.46 -3.64
CA LEU A 189 -9.47 -14.14 -4.12
C LEU A 189 -8.17 -13.73 -3.41
N ASN A 190 -7.20 -13.19 -4.17
CA ASN A 190 -5.96 -12.69 -3.57
C ASN A 190 -6.18 -11.41 -2.73
N PHE A 191 -7.19 -10.60 -3.08
CA PHE A 191 -7.57 -9.36 -2.41
C PHE A 191 -9.09 -9.32 -2.26
N PRO A 192 -9.67 -9.97 -1.23
CA PRO A 192 -11.11 -10.16 -1.12
C PRO A 192 -11.91 -8.87 -0.88
N GLN A 193 -11.26 -7.79 -0.43
CA GLN A 193 -11.92 -6.50 -0.17
C GLN A 193 -11.69 -5.45 -1.27
N TYR A 194 -10.93 -5.80 -2.32
CA TYR A 194 -10.70 -4.91 -3.45
C TYR A 194 -12.04 -4.55 -4.14
N ASP A 195 -12.27 -3.26 -4.37
CA ASP A 195 -13.49 -2.72 -5.00
C ASP A 195 -13.17 -1.69 -6.10
N GLY A 196 -11.93 -1.70 -6.58
CA GLY A 196 -11.46 -0.79 -7.62
C GLY A 196 -11.64 -1.32 -9.05
N THR A 197 -11.15 -0.55 -10.03
CA THR A 197 -11.13 -0.92 -11.46
C THR A 197 -9.78 -0.67 -12.13
N GLU A 198 -9.52 -1.29 -13.29
CA GLU A 198 -8.34 -0.96 -14.10
C GLU A 198 -8.37 0.53 -14.56
N GLU A 199 -9.53 1.06 -14.91
CA GLU A 199 -9.68 2.47 -15.32
C GLU A 199 -9.31 3.45 -14.20
N GLU A 200 -9.74 3.17 -12.96
CA GLU A 200 -9.34 3.97 -11.80
C GLU A 200 -7.83 3.90 -11.57
N PHE A 201 -7.24 2.70 -11.64
CA PHE A 201 -5.78 2.52 -11.54
C PHE A 201 -5.04 3.37 -12.58
N GLU A 202 -5.47 3.33 -13.85
CA GLU A 202 -4.88 4.11 -14.93
C GLU A 202 -4.99 5.62 -14.67
N LYS A 203 -6.17 6.08 -14.23
CA LYS A 203 -6.44 7.49 -13.95
C LYS A 203 -5.61 8.03 -12.78
N LEU A 204 -5.46 7.23 -11.72
CA LEU A 204 -4.71 7.63 -10.53
C LEU A 204 -3.20 7.60 -10.73
N THR A 205 -2.72 6.62 -11.49
CA THR A 205 -1.27 6.36 -11.59
C THR A 205 -0.64 6.89 -12.86
N GLY A 206 -1.43 7.09 -13.93
CA GLY A 206 -0.92 7.38 -15.26
C GLY A 206 -0.18 6.20 -15.91
N TYR A 207 -0.33 4.99 -15.36
CA TYR A 207 0.26 3.76 -15.84
C TYR A 207 -0.80 2.74 -16.21
N ARG A 208 -0.48 1.88 -17.18
CA ARG A 208 -1.30 0.71 -17.55
C ARG A 208 -0.46 -0.55 -17.65
N PHE A 209 -1.12 -1.70 -17.55
CA PHE A 209 -0.48 -2.99 -17.75
C PHE A 209 -0.27 -3.26 -19.24
N VAL A 210 0.92 -3.73 -19.61
CA VAL A 210 1.19 -4.15 -21.00
C VAL A 210 0.49 -5.47 -21.28
N LYS A 211 -0.54 -5.46 -22.14
CA LYS A 211 -1.35 -6.64 -22.51
C LYS A 211 -0.51 -7.74 -23.18
N GLY A 212 -0.92 -9.00 -22.97
CA GLY A 212 -0.30 -10.18 -23.59
C GLY A 212 0.99 -10.67 -22.92
N GLN A 213 1.34 -10.14 -21.75
CA GLN A 213 2.43 -10.64 -20.91
C GLN A 213 1.86 -11.52 -19.80
N PRO A 214 2.37 -12.74 -19.56
CA PRO A 214 1.94 -13.53 -18.42
C PRO A 214 2.35 -12.84 -17.11
N TYR A 215 1.38 -12.65 -16.22
CA TYR A 215 1.51 -11.90 -14.97
C TYR A 215 2.73 -12.32 -14.13
N GLY A 216 3.12 -13.60 -14.16
CA GLY A 216 4.18 -14.14 -13.30
C GLY A 216 5.63 -14.07 -13.79
N LYS A 217 5.97 -13.50 -14.96
CA LYS A 217 7.39 -13.38 -15.39
C LYS A 217 7.80 -12.02 -15.96
N ARG A 218 6.82 -11.16 -16.29
CA ARG A 218 7.07 -9.93 -17.06
C ARG A 218 6.02 -8.85 -16.79
N LEU A 219 5.53 -8.75 -15.54
CA LEU A 219 4.67 -7.64 -15.18
C LEU A 219 5.37 -6.33 -15.58
N LYS A 220 4.77 -5.62 -16.53
CA LYS A 220 5.30 -4.39 -17.06
C LYS A 220 4.21 -3.34 -17.04
N LEU A 221 4.52 -2.23 -16.39
CA LEU A 221 3.74 -1.02 -16.44
C LEU A 221 4.35 -0.10 -17.49
N GLU A 222 3.50 0.49 -18.32
CA GLU A 222 3.91 1.55 -19.23
C GLU A 222 3.16 2.83 -18.91
N LYS A 223 3.87 3.96 -19.04
CA LYS A 223 3.24 5.27 -18.85
C LYS A 223 2.26 5.51 -19.99
N ILE A 224 1.04 5.90 -19.64
CA ILE A 224 0.01 6.24 -20.63
C ILE A 224 0.45 7.53 -21.35
N PRO A 225 0.47 7.55 -22.69
CA PRO A 225 0.84 8.75 -23.44
C PRO A 225 -0.03 9.95 -23.06
N GLY A 226 0.61 11.08 -22.71
CA GLY A 226 -0.09 12.30 -22.29
C GLY A 226 -0.58 12.31 -20.84
N ALA A 227 -0.47 11.20 -20.10
CA ALA A 227 -0.85 11.19 -18.68
C ALA A 227 0.10 12.07 -17.86
N THR A 228 -0.51 12.95 -17.05
CA THR A 228 0.19 13.79 -16.09
C THR A 228 0.10 13.13 -14.72
N ILE A 229 1.25 12.80 -14.14
CA ILE A 229 1.35 12.27 -12.79
C ILE A 229 1.80 13.43 -11.90
N PRO A 230 1.00 13.84 -10.90
CA PRO A 230 1.39 14.92 -9.99
C PRO A 230 2.72 14.61 -9.32
N LYS A 231 3.70 15.50 -9.48
CA LYS A 231 4.99 15.36 -8.81
C LYS A 231 4.82 15.43 -7.30
N GLN A 232 5.48 14.53 -6.58
CA GLN A 232 5.52 14.54 -5.12
C GLN A 232 6.82 15.20 -4.63
N PRO A 233 6.85 15.78 -3.42
CA PRO A 233 8.07 16.31 -2.82
C PRO A 233 9.14 15.24 -2.80
N SER A 234 10.39 15.63 -3.03
CA SER A 234 11.52 14.70 -3.12
C SER A 234 11.88 14.04 -1.80
N ASP A 235 11.49 14.64 -0.68
CA ASP A 235 11.72 14.16 0.67
C ASP A 235 10.70 13.12 1.15
N LEU A 236 9.52 13.00 0.51
CA LEU A 236 8.57 11.94 0.86
C LEU A 236 9.15 10.55 0.58
N PHE A 237 8.81 9.56 1.41
CA PHE A 237 9.19 8.17 1.20
C PHE A 237 8.20 7.21 1.85
N ILE A 238 8.13 5.99 1.31
CA ILE A 238 7.41 4.88 1.94
C ILE A 238 8.40 4.14 2.85
N THR A 239 8.03 3.96 4.11
CA THR A 239 8.79 3.19 5.09
C THR A 239 8.43 1.72 4.97
N VAL A 240 9.44 0.86 4.84
CA VAL A 240 9.24 -0.59 4.82
C VAL A 240 10.23 -1.28 5.75
N VAL A 241 9.85 -2.46 6.23
CA VAL A 241 10.72 -3.37 6.98
C VAL A 241 10.80 -4.68 6.22
N ARG A 242 12.03 -5.15 6.00
CA ARG A 242 12.30 -6.48 5.45
C ARG A 242 12.86 -7.36 6.55
N ALA A 243 12.41 -8.61 6.57
CA ALA A 243 12.89 -9.55 7.55
C ALA A 243 14.38 -9.86 7.34
N SER A 244 15.15 -9.89 8.42
CA SER A 244 16.50 -10.45 8.41
C SER A 244 16.47 -11.94 8.67
N LYS A 245 17.12 -12.71 7.80
CA LYS A 245 17.21 -14.17 7.89
C LYS A 245 18.12 -14.60 9.05
N PRO A 246 17.88 -15.76 9.68
CA PRO A 246 18.84 -16.40 10.56
C PRO A 246 20.19 -16.62 9.85
N LYS A 247 21.30 -16.45 10.58
CA LYS A 247 22.64 -16.76 10.05
C LYS A 247 22.70 -18.25 9.66
N GLY A 248 23.16 -18.53 8.44
CA GLY A 248 23.27 -19.90 7.92
C GLY A 248 21.99 -20.45 7.30
N SER A 249 20.93 -19.65 7.15
CA SER A 249 19.76 -20.03 6.37
C SER A 249 20.13 -20.25 4.90
N PHE A 250 19.80 -21.43 4.37
CA PHE A 250 19.94 -21.78 2.95
C PHE A 250 18.68 -21.43 2.13
N ASP A 251 17.68 -20.80 2.75
CA ASP A 251 16.44 -20.40 2.09
C ASP A 251 16.71 -19.20 1.17
N ASP A 252 16.61 -19.40 -0.13
CA ASP A 252 16.80 -18.40 -1.17
C ASP A 252 15.54 -17.55 -1.42
N ARG A 253 14.40 -17.91 -0.80
CA ARG A 253 13.14 -17.19 -0.97
C ARG A 253 13.25 -15.77 -0.44
N ASP A 254 12.53 -14.86 -1.10
CA ASP A 254 12.32 -13.52 -0.58
C ASP A 254 11.32 -13.55 0.57
N SER A 255 11.54 -12.69 1.56
CA SER A 255 10.58 -12.46 2.65
C SER A 255 9.46 -11.56 2.20
N GLN A 256 8.34 -11.73 2.91
CA GLN A 256 7.36 -10.68 3.05
C GLN A 256 8.05 -9.37 3.44
N THR A 257 7.77 -8.32 2.66
CA THR A 257 8.09 -6.95 3.05
C THR A 257 6.85 -6.37 3.70
N VAL A 258 7.01 -5.70 4.83
CA VAL A 258 5.89 -5.07 5.55
C VAL A 258 6.05 -3.56 5.54
N MET A 259 4.92 -2.86 5.42
CA MET A 259 4.82 -1.41 5.52
C MET A 259 4.14 -1.09 6.85
N PRO A 260 4.86 -0.54 7.85
CA PRO A 260 4.27 -0.21 9.16
C PRO A 260 3.07 0.72 9.03
N VAL A 261 2.14 0.66 9.98
CA VAL A 261 0.95 1.55 10.00
C VAL A 261 1.38 3.01 10.04
N ASP A 262 2.30 3.35 10.96
CA ASP A 262 2.94 4.66 11.02
C ASP A 262 3.97 4.82 9.90
N GLN A 263 3.91 5.95 9.19
CA GLN A 263 4.68 6.24 7.98
C GLN A 263 5.35 7.62 8.09
N PRO A 264 6.47 7.75 8.81
CA PRO A 264 7.09 9.05 9.08
C PRO A 264 7.56 9.80 7.82
N GLY A 265 7.73 9.09 6.70
CA GLY A 265 8.05 9.66 5.39
C GLY A 265 6.85 10.14 4.57
N LEU A 266 5.63 9.99 5.07
CA LEU A 266 4.39 10.45 4.43
C LEU A 266 3.69 11.50 5.31
N PRO A 267 2.92 12.42 4.72
CA PRO A 267 2.17 13.39 5.52
C PRO A 267 1.06 12.69 6.31
N ASN A 268 1.03 12.91 7.63
CA ASN A 268 -0.09 12.51 8.46
C ASN A 268 -1.27 13.47 8.21
N GLU A 269 -2.37 12.99 7.62
CA GLU A 269 -3.54 13.84 7.33
C GLU A 269 -4.16 14.48 8.59
N ASN A 270 -3.90 13.91 9.78
CA ASN A 270 -4.44 14.41 11.05
C ASN A 270 -3.45 15.11 11.98
N GLY A 271 -2.16 15.23 11.61
CA GLY A 271 -1.19 15.95 12.43
C GLY A 271 -1.04 15.48 13.90
N GLY A 272 -1.41 14.25 14.22
CA GLY A 272 -1.23 13.64 15.54
C GLY A 272 -0.38 12.38 15.44
N SER A 273 0.46 12.15 16.46
CA SER A 273 1.01 10.84 16.79
C SER A 273 -0.05 9.75 16.68
N GLY A 274 0.36 8.50 16.53
CA GLY A 274 -0.46 7.30 16.78
C GLY A 274 -0.97 7.18 18.23
N SER A 275 -1.18 8.28 18.93
CA SER A 275 -1.91 8.35 20.18
C SER A 275 -3.40 8.40 19.87
N ASN A 276 -4.05 7.24 19.87
CA ASN A 276 -5.50 7.21 20.08
C ASN A 276 -5.84 8.04 21.34
N PRO A 277 -6.97 8.77 21.36
CA PRO A 277 -7.46 9.36 22.59
C PRO A 277 -7.75 8.22 23.56
N SER A 278 -7.13 8.25 24.74
CA SER A 278 -7.54 7.42 25.85
C SER A 278 -9.00 7.73 26.18
N THR A 279 -9.89 6.75 26.05
CA THR A 279 -11.18 6.71 26.74
C THR A 279 -11.11 5.70 27.86
#